data_AF-A0A0R3R407-F1
#
_entry.id   AF-A0A0R3R407-F1
#
_cell.length_a   1.000
_cell.length_b   1.000
_cell.length_c   1.000
_cell.angle_alpha   90.00
_cell.angle_beta   90.00
_cell.angle_gamma   90.00
#
_symmetry.space_group_name_H-M   'P 1'
#
loop_
_entity.id
_entity.type
_entity.pdbx_description
1 polymer ?
#
loop_
_entity_poly.entity_id
_entity_poly.type
_entity_poly.pdbx_seq_one_letter_code
_entity_poly.pdbx_strand_id
1 'polypeptide(L)' 'MLEPFDLFLPLLAGDKDAIERTAYELCEDEAQNGVIYFEARYSPHLLCNTVKNTAANSKYGIYTKKGQ' A
#
# COMPACT_ATOMS: atom_id res chain seq x y z
N MET A 1 16.09 8.02 4.36
CA MET A 1 15.28 7.18 5.26
C MET A 1 14.01 6.78 4.49
N LEU A 2 14.11 5.74 3.67
CA LEU A 2 13.01 5.15 2.89
C LEU A 2 12.88 3.64 3.13
N GLU A 3 13.87 3.04 3.80
CA GLU A 3 13.95 1.61 4.12
C GLU A 3 12.70 1.04 4.81
N PRO A 4 11.95 1.77 5.66
CA PRO A 4 10.71 1.22 6.23
C PRO A 4 9.67 0.83 5.17
N PHE A 5 9.61 1.54 4.04
CA PHE A 5 8.68 1.22 2.96
C PHE A 5 8.99 -0.14 2.32
N ASP A 6 10.25 -0.58 2.33
CA ASP A 6 10.65 -1.89 1.82
C ASP A 6 10.12 -3.05 2.68
N LEU A 7 9.73 -2.75 3.93
CA LEU A 7 9.16 -3.75 4.85
C LEU A 7 7.66 -3.97 4.62
N PHE A 8 6.87 -2.89 4.50
CA PHE A 8 5.40 -3.01 4.49
C PHE A 8 4.75 -2.84 3.10
N LEU A 9 5.34 -2.10 2.15
CA LEU A 9 4.75 -1.98 0.82
C LEU A 9 4.57 -3.33 0.08
N PRO A 10 5.44 -4.34 0.22
CA PRO A 10 5.23 -5.65 -0.41
C PRO A 10 3.97 -6.39 0.07
N LEU A 11 3.40 -5.99 1.22
CA LEU A 11 2.13 -6.54 1.71
C LEU A 11 0.91 -5.95 0.99
N LEU A 12 1.04 -4.73 0.46
CA LEU A 12 -0.03 -4.03 -0.26
C LEU A 12 0.08 -4.23 -1.77
N ALA A 13 1.30 -4.36 -2.30
CA ALA A 13 1.54 -4.37 -3.74
C ALA A 13 0.84 -5.55 -4.44
N GLY A 14 -0.10 -5.23 -5.34
CA GLY A 14 -0.86 -6.21 -6.12
C GLY A 14 -2.12 -6.75 -5.44
N ASP A 15 -2.35 -6.45 -4.16
CA ASP A 15 -3.55 -6.86 -3.43
C ASP A 15 -4.59 -5.73 -3.45
N LYS A 16 -5.64 -5.91 -4.25
CA LYS A 16 -6.70 -4.91 -4.44
C LYS A 16 -7.51 -4.69 -3.15
N ASP A 17 -7.80 -5.77 -2.42
CA ASP A 17 -8.60 -5.70 -1.19
C ASP A 17 -7.82 -4.93 -0.12
N ALA A 18 -6.50 -5.17 -0.03
CA ALA A 18 -5.64 -4.48 0.92
C ALA A 18 -5.49 -2.98 0.58
N ILE A 19 -5.29 -2.64 -0.70
CA ILE A 19 -5.18 -1.24 -1.15
C ILE A 19 -6.47 -0.46 -0.88
N GLU A 20 -7.63 -1.05 -1.21
CA GLU A 20 -8.94 -0.44 -0.95
C GLU A 20 -9.16 -0.20 0.54
N ARG A 21 -8.87 -1.22 1.36
CA ARG A 21 -8.99 -1.13 2.81
C ARG A 21 -8.12 -0.02 3.40
N THR A 22 -6.85 0.06 3.02
CA THR A 22 -5.94 1.12 3.53
C THR A 22 -6.41 2.51 3.11
N ALA A 23 -6.94 2.66 1.89
CA ALA A 23 -7.49 3.94 1.44
C ALA A 23 -8.75 4.34 2.24
N TYR A 24 -9.59 3.38 2.61
CA TYR A 24 -10.78 3.62 3.42
C TYR A 24 -10.42 3.99 4.87
N GLU A 25 -9.55 3.21 5.51
CA GLU A 25 -9.06 3.45 6.88
C GLU A 25 -8.35 4.81 6.99
N LEU A 26 -7.59 5.22 5.96
CA LEU A 26 -6.98 6.56 5.90
C LEU A 26 -8.02 7.69 6.02
N CYS A 27 -9.16 7.57 5.34
CA CYS A 27 -10.23 8.56 5.43
C CYS A 27 -10.91 8.57 6.81
N GLU A 28 -11.08 7.40 7.43
CA GLU A 28 -11.63 7.30 8.79
C GLU A 28 -10.72 7.96 9.83
N ASP A 29 -9.41 7.76 9.73
CA ASP A 29 -8.42 8.38 10.61
C ASP A 29 -8.38 9.91 10.44
N GLU A 30 -8.40 10.41 9.20
CA GLU A 30 -8.44 11.86 8.93
C GLU A 30 -9.76 12.48 9.43
N ALA A 31 -10.89 11.78 9.30
CA ALA A 31 -12.16 12.24 9.86
C ALA A 31 -12.12 12.31 11.40
N GLN A 32 -11.50 11.34 12.07
CA GLN A 32 -11.30 11.37 13.53
C GLN A 32 -10.41 12.53 13.98
N ASN A 33 -9.45 12.94 13.15
CA ASN A 33 -8.62 14.12 13.36
C ASN A 33 -9.35 15.45 13.08
N GLY A 34 -10.64 15.41 12.71
CA GLY A 34 -11.45 16.59 12.39
C GLY A 34 -11.15 17.19 11.01
N VAL A 35 -10.49 16.43 10.13
CA VAL A 35 -10.15 16.88 8.78
C VAL A 35 -11.35 16.70 7.86
N ILE A 36 -11.82 17.81 7.31
CA ILE A 36 -13.02 17.88 6.46
C ILE A 36 -12.65 17.66 4.98
N TYR A 37 -11.39 17.95 4.62
CA TYR A 37 -10.83 17.79 3.28
C TYR A 37 -9.33 17.54 3.37
N PHE A 38 -8.84 16.54 2.64
CA PHE A 38 -7.41 16.27 2.48
C PHE A 38 -7.12 15.70 1.08
N GLU A 39 -5.86 15.80 0.66
CA GLU A 39 -5.37 15.25 -0.60
C GLU A 39 -4.34 14.15 -0.34
N ALA A 40 -4.77 12.90 -0.47
CA ALA A 40 -3.87 11.76 -0.40
C ALA A 40 -2.97 11.70 -1.64
N ARG A 41 -1.68 11.40 -1.44
CA ARG A 41 -0.70 11.20 -2.52
C ARG A 41 -0.01 9.87 -2.36
N TYR A 42 0.07 9.11 -3.44
CA TYR A 42 0.81 7.86 -3.51
C TYR A 42 1.35 7.64 -4.93
N SER A 43 2.31 6.73 -5.07
CA SER A 43 2.79 6.28 -6.38
C SER A 43 2.06 4.99 -6.77
N PRO A 44 1.17 5.01 -7.79
CA PRO A 44 0.48 3.79 -8.22
C PRO A 44 1.46 2.72 -8.69
N HIS A 45 2.58 3.13 -9.29
CA HIS A 45 3.65 2.24 -9.73
C HIS A 45 4.27 1.41 -8.60
N LEU A 46 4.23 1.87 -7.34
CA LEU A 46 4.74 1.13 -6.19
C LEU A 46 3.72 0.13 -5.62
N LEU A 47 2.43 0.28 -5.95
CA LEU A 47 1.36 -0.61 -5.50
C LEU A 47 0.98 -1.66 -6.56
N CYS A 48 1.51 -1.56 -7.78
CA CYS A 48 1.34 -2.58 -8.81
C CYS A 48 2.40 -3.69 -8.70
N ASN A 49 2.00 -4.94 -8.95
CA ASN A 49 2.89 -6.11 -9.02
C ASN A 49 3.28 -6.51 -10.46
N THR A 50 2.75 -5.82 -11.47
CA THR A 50 3.00 -6.09 -12.89
C THR A 50 4.18 -5.31 -13.47
N VAL A 51 4.77 -4.40 -12.68
CA VAL A 51 5.90 -3.56 -13.09
C VAL A 51 7.08 -3.77 -12.16
N LYS A 52 8.30 -3.64 -12.67
CA LYS A 52 9.51 -3.72 -11.85
C LYS A 52 9.59 -2.51 -10.93
N ASN A 53 9.39 -2.71 -9.63
CA ASN A 53 9.60 -1.72 -8.58
C ASN A 53 10.15 -2.39 -7.30
N THR A 54 10.46 -1.61 -6.27
CA THR A 54 11.04 -2.14 -5.02
C THR A 54 10.07 -3.01 -4.22
N ALA A 55 8.78 -2.71 -4.22
CA ALA A 55 7.76 -3.49 -3.53
C ALA A 55 7.50 -4.84 -4.22
N ALA A 56 7.40 -4.84 -5.55
CA ALA A 56 7.18 -6.01 -6.39
C ALA A 56 8.43 -6.91 -6.50
N ASN A 57 9.64 -6.37 -6.24
CA ASN A 57 10.89 -7.15 -6.24
C ASN A 57 11.48 -7.31 -4.84
N SER A 58 10.64 -7.28 -3.79
CA SER A 58 11.13 -7.42 -2.42
C SER A 58 11.92 -8.71 -2.26
N LYS A 59 13.09 -8.61 -1.60
CA LYS A 59 13.92 -9.76 -1.22
C LYS A 59 13.18 -10.77 -0.32
N TYR A 60 12.11 -10.33 0.33
CA TYR A 60 11.26 -11.15 1.20
C TYR A 60 10.07 -11.80 0.46
N GLY A 61 9.93 -11.56 -0.84
CA GLY A 61 8.80 -12.01 -1.65
C GLY A 61 7.60 -11.06 -1.61
N ILE A 62 6.70 -11.19 -2.60
CA ILE A 62 5.42 -10.49 -2.64
C ILE A 62 4.42 -11.31 -1.81
N TYR A 63 3.56 -10.66 -1.03
CA TYR A 63 2.48 -11.37 -0.36
C TYR A 63 1.54 -12.00 -1.40
N THR A 64 1.46 -13.33 -1.40
CA THR A 64 0.43 -14.08 -2.10
C THR A 64 -0.57 -14.55 -1.04
N LYS A 65 -1.83 -14.11 -1.16
CA LYS A 65 -2.93 -14.56 -0.30
C LYS A 65 -2.87 -16.09 -0.16
N LYS A 66 -2.84 -16.58 1.08
CA LYS A 66 -2.70 -18.00 1.36
C LYS A 66 -3.87 -18.78 0.73
N GLY A 67 -3.61 -19.54 -0.34
CA GLY A 67 -4.62 -20.40 -0.99
C GLY A 67 -5.00 -20.07 -2.44
N GLN A 68 -4.21 -19.28 -3.16
CA GLN A 68 -4.25 -19.19 -4.64
C GLN A 68 -2.91 -19.58 -5.25
#